data_AF-A0AAD7KTP0-F1
#
_entry.id   AF-A0AAD7KTP0-F1
#
_cell.length_a   1.000
_cell.length_b   1.000
_cell.length_c   1.000
_cell.angle_alpha   90.00
_cell.angle_beta   90.00
_cell.angle_gamma   90.00
#
_symmetry.space_group_name_H-M   'P 1'
#
loop_
_entity.id
_entity.type
_entity.pdbx_description
1 polymer ?
#
loop_
_entity_poly.entity_id
_entity_poly.type
_entity_poly.pdbx_seq_one_letter_code
_entity_poly.pdbx_strand_id
1 'polypeptide(L)'
;MGLPVGKHIVPDKPLHVNDELVWDNGTSFPEPCIDRIADTVGKYEALAWLCGGLGFFASLGLLAVWNDKASTTPFTPKVYPYDNLRVELGGEP
;
A
#
# COMPACT_ATOMS: atom_id res chain seq x y z
N MET A 1 -10.93 -15.34 9.65
CA MET A 1 -10.69 -15.80 11.03
C MET A 1 -10.70 -17.32 10.99
N GLY A 2 -9.51 -17.94 11.01
CA GLY A 2 -9.35 -19.39 10.76
C GLY A 2 -9.91 -20.23 11.90
N LEU A 3 -10.73 -21.22 11.55
CA LEU A 3 -11.18 -22.27 12.45
C LEU A 3 -9.98 -23.13 12.90
N PRO A 4 -10.05 -23.79 14.08
CA PRO A 4 -8.98 -24.67 14.54
C PRO A 4 -8.72 -25.76 13.51
N VAL A 5 -7.49 -25.80 12.98
CA VAL A 5 -7.05 -26.82 12.03
C VAL A 5 -7.12 -28.17 12.74
N GLY A 6 -8.03 -29.03 12.27
CA GLY A 6 -8.13 -30.40 12.74
C GLY A 6 -6.80 -31.11 12.59
N LYS A 7 -6.49 -32.02 13.53
CA LYS A 7 -5.27 -32.84 13.47
C LYS A 7 -5.18 -33.51 12.09
N HIS A 8 -4.03 -33.34 11.44
CA HIS A 8 -3.73 -33.94 10.14
C HIS A 8 -4.06 -35.44 10.17
N ILE A 9 -5.00 -35.88 9.33
CA ILE A 9 -5.37 -37.29 9.21
C ILE A 9 -4.14 -38.04 8.69
N VAL A 10 -3.71 -39.09 9.39
CA VAL A 10 -2.57 -39.88 8.94
C VAL A 10 -3.00 -40.65 7.69
N PRO A 11 -2.28 -40.56 6.56
CA PRO A 11 -2.67 -41.25 5.34
C PRO A 11 -2.59 -42.77 5.53
N ASP A 12 -3.71 -43.46 5.33
CA ASP A 12 -3.76 -44.94 5.33
C ASP A 12 -3.20 -45.56 4.04
N LYS A 13 -2.92 -44.72 3.04
CA LYS A 13 -2.40 -45.10 1.71
C LYS A 13 -1.34 -44.10 1.24
N PRO A 14 -0.43 -44.49 0.34
CA PRO A 14 0.51 -43.55 -0.28
C PRO A 14 -0.26 -42.39 -0.92
N LEU A 15 0.09 -41.18 -0.54
CA LEU A 15 -0.49 -39.97 -1.13
C LEU A 15 -0.02 -39.84 -2.58
N HIS A 16 -0.93 -39.41 -3.44
CA HIS A 16 -0.60 -39.09 -4.81
C HIS A 16 0.25 -37.81 -4.83
N VAL A 17 1.20 -37.70 -5.76
CA VAL A 17 2.13 -36.56 -5.81
C VAL A 17 1.41 -35.22 -5.92
N ASN A 18 0.22 -35.19 -6.51
CA ASN A 18 -0.58 -33.97 -6.65
C ASN A 18 -1.44 -33.64 -5.42
N ASP A 19 -1.48 -34.49 -4.39
CA ASP A 19 -2.27 -34.22 -3.18
C ASP A 19 -1.69 -33.02 -2.40
N GLU A 20 -0.41 -32.67 -2.60
CA GLU A 20 0.20 -31.46 -2.03
C GLU A 20 -0.33 -30.15 -2.64
N LEU A 21 -0.85 -30.22 -3.86
CA LEU A 21 -1.37 -29.08 -4.62
C LEU A 21 -2.87 -28.88 -4.40
N VAL A 22 -3.48 -29.71 -3.55
CA VAL A 22 -4.89 -29.70 -3.24
C VAL A 22 -5.05 -29.41 -1.76
N TRP A 23 -5.65 -28.26 -1.46
CA TRP A 23 -6.03 -27.90 -0.10
C TRP A 23 -7.24 -28.74 0.29
N ASP A 24 -6.99 -29.78 1.08
CA ASP A 24 -8.03 -30.57 1.71
C ASP A 24 -8.37 -29.98 3.09
N ASN A 25 -9.47 -29.22 3.16
CA ASN A 25 -10.04 -28.71 4.40
C ASN A 25 -11.10 -29.66 5.00
N GLY A 26 -11.21 -30.90 4.51
CA GLY A 26 -12.22 -31.87 4.92
C GLY A 26 -13.62 -31.59 4.35
N THR A 27 -13.76 -30.70 3.38
CA THR A 27 -15.01 -30.48 2.63
C THR A 27 -15.07 -31.36 1.39
N SER A 28 -16.27 -31.56 0.85
CA SER A 28 -16.49 -32.31 -0.40
C SER A 28 -15.89 -31.64 -1.65
N PHE A 29 -15.36 -30.43 -1.51
CA PHE A 29 -14.87 -29.58 -2.60
C PHE A 29 -13.45 -29.12 -2.31
N PRO A 30 -12.46 -30.00 -2.47
CA PRO A 30 -11.07 -29.63 -2.23
C PRO A 30 -10.61 -28.59 -3.28
N GLU A 31 -9.89 -27.58 -2.82
CA GLU A 31 -9.50 -26.41 -3.60
C GLU A 31 -8.03 -26.52 -4.02
N PRO A 32 -7.56 -25.92 -5.13
CA PRO A 32 -6.13 -25.85 -5.40
C PRO A 32 -5.40 -25.07 -4.28
N CYS A 33 -4.30 -25.60 -3.74
CA CYS A 33 -3.46 -24.93 -2.71
C CYS A 33 -2.93 -23.58 -3.18
N ILE A 34 -2.77 -23.42 -4.49
CA ILE A 34 -2.48 -22.15 -5.14
C ILE A 34 -3.83 -21.59 -5.57
N ASP A 35 -4.28 -20.52 -4.91
CA ASP A 35 -5.24 -19.62 -5.52
C ASP A 35 -4.73 -19.40 -6.95
N ARG A 36 -5.56 -19.67 -7.95
CA ARG A 36 -5.27 -19.25 -9.32
C ARG A 36 -5.40 -17.72 -9.32
N ILE A 37 -4.48 -17.05 -8.63
CA ILE A 37 -4.30 -15.63 -8.55
C ILE A 37 -4.17 -15.21 -10.00
N ALA A 38 -4.98 -14.23 -10.40
CA ALA A 38 -5.01 -13.65 -11.73
C ALA A 38 -3.61 -13.57 -12.33
N ASP A 39 -3.48 -13.78 -13.65
CA ASP A 39 -2.21 -13.82 -14.37
C ASP A 39 -1.19 -12.88 -13.73
N THR A 40 -0.13 -13.47 -13.16
CA THR A 40 0.82 -12.71 -12.35
C THR A 40 1.39 -11.58 -13.21
N VAL A 41 1.11 -10.34 -12.81
CA VAL A 41 1.61 -9.15 -13.48
C VAL A 41 3.13 -9.27 -13.57
N GLY A 42 3.68 -9.19 -14.79
CA GLY A 42 5.12 -9.37 -14.99
C GLY A 42 5.92 -8.31 -14.21
N LYS A 43 7.14 -8.64 -13.77
CA LYS A 43 7.97 -7.72 -12.95
C LYS A 43 8.13 -6.31 -13.54
N TYR A 44 8.20 -6.20 -14.86
CA TYR A 44 8.33 -4.92 -15.55
C TYR A 44 6.99 -4.20 -15.68
N GLU A 45 5.90 -4.95 -15.82
CA GLU A 45 4.55 -4.39 -15.84
C GLU A 45 4.20 -3.85 -14.44
N ALA A 46 4.51 -4.59 -13.38
CA ALA A 46 4.34 -4.14 -12.00
C ALA A 46 5.18 -2.88 -11.72
N LEU A 47 6.43 -2.83 -12.20
CA LEU A 47 7.27 -1.64 -12.09
C LEU A 47 6.68 -0.45 -12.87
N ALA A 48 6.14 -0.68 -14.07
CA ALA A 48 5.49 0.36 -14.86
C ALA A 48 4.26 0.93 -14.14
N TRP A 49 3.43 0.08 -13.52
CA TRP A 49 2.29 0.52 -12.71
C TRP A 49 2.73 1.34 -11.50
N LEU A 50 3.78 0.91 -10.80
CA LEU A 50 4.32 1.64 -9.66
C LEU A 50 4.87 3.01 -10.07
N CYS A 51 5.73 3.04 -11.10
CA CYS A 51 6.32 4.29 -11.60
C CYS A 51 5.27 5.22 -12.20
N GLY A 52 4.29 4.68 -12.93
CA GLY A 52 3.19 5.45 -13.50
C GLY A 52 2.30 6.08 -12.43
N GLY A 53 1.91 5.29 -11.41
CA GLY A 53 1.11 5.78 -10.29
C GLY A 53 1.83 6.87 -9.49
N LEU A 54 3.09 6.63 -9.10
CA LEU A 54 3.88 7.61 -8.35
C LEU A 54 4.19 8.86 -9.19
N GLY A 55 4.52 8.69 -10.47
CA GLY A 55 4.77 9.78 -11.39
C GLY A 55 3.55 10.68 -11.62
N PHE A 56 2.35 10.11 -11.67
CA PHE A 56 1.10 10.86 -11.75
C PHE A 56 0.87 11.76 -10.52
N PHE A 57 1.04 11.22 -9.31
CA PHE A 57 0.87 12.03 -8.10
C PHE A 57 1.95 13.11 -7.95
N ALA A 58 3.19 12.80 -8.33
CA ALA A 58 4.27 13.79 -8.34
C ALA A 58 3.97 14.93 -9.32
N SER A 59 3.49 14.62 -10.54
CA SER A 59 3.16 15.65 -11.52
C SER A 59 1.98 16.52 -11.09
N LEU A 60 0.93 15.93 -10.50
CA LEU A 60 -0.18 16.67 -9.90
C LEU A 60 0.29 17.64 -8.81
N GLY A 61 1.18 17.19 -7.91
CA GLY A 61 1.74 18.03 -6.86
C GLY A 61 2.54 19.22 -7.42
N LEU A 62 3.37 18.99 -8.45
CA LEU A 62 4.13 20.05 -9.12
C LEU A 62 3.22 21.05 -9.83
N LEU A 63 2.17 20.58 -10.50
CA LEU A 63 1.16 21.45 -11.13
C LEU A 63 0.44 22.32 -10.08
N ALA A 64 0.12 21.76 -8.92
CA ALA A 64 -0.49 22.51 -7.82
C ALA A 64 0.43 23.64 -7.33
N VAL A 65 1.72 23.36 -7.11
CA VAL A 65 2.71 24.38 -6.71
C VAL A 65 2.89 25.44 -7.80
N TRP A 66 2.91 25.05 -9.07
CA TRP A 66 3.04 26.01 -10.17
C TRP A 66 1.82 26.95 -10.25
N ASN A 67 0.64 26.45 -9.91
CA ASN A 67 -0.58 27.24 -9.86
C ASN A 67 -0.71 28.08 -8.57
N ASP A 68 -0.06 27.67 -7.48
CA ASP A 68 -0.04 28.38 -6.19
C ASP A 68 0.95 29.55 -6.19
N LYS A 69 0.57 30.64 -6.88
CA LYS A 69 1.36 31.86 -6.91
C LYS A 69 1.05 32.75 -5.71
N ALA A 70 2.06 33.35 -5.09
CA ALA A 70 1.85 34.35 -4.03
C ALA A 70 0.89 35.50 -4.42
N SER A 71 0.77 35.81 -5.71
CA SER A 71 -0.15 36.84 -6.22
C SER A 71 -1.63 36.46 -6.20
N THR A 72 -1.99 35.18 -6.02
CA THR A 72 -3.39 34.73 -5.93
C THR A 72 -3.92 34.78 -4.50
N THR A 73 -3.06 35.00 -3.51
CA THR A 73 -3.44 35.12 -2.11
C THR A 73 -3.81 36.59 -1.80
N PRO A 74 -5.08 36.90 -1.49
CA PRO A 74 -5.53 38.28 -1.34
C PRO A 74 -5.20 38.90 0.03
N PHE A 75 -4.39 38.22 0.84
CA PHE A 75 -4.04 38.64 2.20
C PHE A 75 -2.53 38.63 2.41
N THR A 76 -2.06 39.54 3.25
CA THR A 76 -0.66 39.57 3.69
C THR A 76 -0.39 38.50 4.74
N PRO A 77 0.83 37.94 4.80
CA PRO A 77 1.21 37.03 5.88
C PRO A 77 1.02 37.68 7.25
N LYS A 78 0.66 36.87 8.25
CA LYS A 78 0.42 37.35 9.61
C LYS A 78 1.71 37.87 10.23
N VAL A 79 1.69 39.13 10.68
CA VAL A 79 2.80 39.77 11.39
C VAL A 79 2.43 39.86 12.87
N TYR A 80 3.37 39.50 13.75
CA TYR A 80 3.19 39.62 15.19
C TYR A 80 4.06 40.74 15.80
N PRO A 81 3.62 41.38 16.89
CA PRO A 81 4.44 42.32 17.66
C PRO A 81 5.72 41.67 18.22
N TYR A 82 6.63 42.50 18.76
CA TYR A 82 7.87 42.06 19.42
C TYR A 82 8.76 41.20 18.49
N ASP A 83 9.07 41.73 17.30
CA ASP A 83 9.91 41.02 16.32
C ASP A 83 9.37 39.62 15.97
N ASN A 84 8.08 39.54 15.60
CA ASN A 84 7.37 38.28 15.35
C ASN A 84 7.41 37.27 16.51
N LEU A 85 7.36 37.77 17.75
CA LEU A 85 7.43 36.95 18.97
C LEU A 85 8.70 36.09 19.04
N ARG A 86 9.83 36.59 18.49
CA ARG A 86 11.07 35.81 18.35
C ARG A 86 11.54 35.25 19.69
N VAL A 87 11.48 36.04 20.76
CA VAL A 87 11.93 35.63 22.11
C VAL A 87 10.93 34.65 22.73
N GLU A 88 9.64 34.91 22.58
CA GLU A 88 8.54 34.10 23.10
C GLU A 88 8.46 32.73 22.41
N LEU A 89 8.92 32.64 21.17
CA LEU A 89 9.07 31.40 20.40
C LEU A 89 10.41 30.68 20.66
N GLY A 90 11.22 31.17 21.60
CA GLY A 90 12.45 30.52 22.04
C GLY A 90 13.73 31.00 21.35
N GLY A 91 13.69 32.15 20.65
CA GLY A 91 14.87 32.83 20.15
C GLY A 91 15.68 33.51 21.26
N GLU A 92 16.96 33.73 21.01
CA GLU A 92 17.86 34.35 21.98
C GLU A 92 17.46 35.81 22.28
N PRO A 93 17.58 36.29 23.53
CA PRO A 93 17.21 37.66 23.88
C PRO A 93 18.05 38.72 23.15
#